data_AF-A0A843Y335-F1
#
_entry.id   AF-A0A843Y335-F1
#
_cell.length_a   1.000
_cell.length_b   1.000
_cell.length_c   1.000
_cell.angle_alpha   90.00
_cell.angle_beta   90.00
_cell.angle_gamma   90.00
#
_symmetry.space_group_name_H-M   'P 1'
#
loop_
_entity.id
_entity.type
_entity.pdbx_description
1 polymer ?
#
loop_
_entity_poly.entity_id
_entity_poly.type
_entity_poly.pdbx_seq_one_letter_code
_entity_poly.pdbx_strand_id
1 'polypeptide(L)'
;MKFGVAIAAGGESRNEKTEQVSHPSHYAWLKDLCGVEPLDICRHLDFNTGNAIKYLLRKDKVDGNKTKTEKRIEDLRKAVFYIQDEIKLLEHGTTD
;
A
#
# COMPACT_ATOMS: atom_id res chain seq x y z
N MET A 1 38.02 -2.21 40.97
CA MET A 1 37.02 -2.79 40.04
C MET A 1 36.09 -1.65 39.62
N LYS A 2 35.99 -1.36 38.31
CA LYS A 2 35.17 -0.25 37.78
C LYS A 2 33.72 -0.71 37.62
N PHE A 3 32.77 -0.02 38.24
CA PHE A 3 31.35 -0.19 38.00
C PHE A 3 31.00 0.53 36.70
N GLY A 4 30.74 -0.23 35.63
CA GLY A 4 30.25 0.30 34.37
C GLY A 4 28.74 0.47 34.41
N VAL A 5 28.27 1.71 34.44
CA VAL A 5 26.87 2.06 34.15
C VAL A 5 26.66 1.86 32.65
N ALA A 6 25.90 0.83 32.28
CA ALA A 6 25.42 0.65 30.91
C ALA A 6 24.09 1.39 30.78
N ILE A 7 24.09 2.50 30.05
CA ILE A 7 22.89 3.18 29.59
C ILE A 7 22.26 2.30 28.49
N ALA A 8 21.15 1.63 28.82
CA ALA A 8 20.33 0.97 27.82
C ALA A 8 19.58 2.05 27.01
N ALA A 9 19.99 2.22 25.76
CA ALA A 9 19.23 3.00 24.79
C ALA A 9 17.82 2.42 24.66
N GLY A 10 16.81 3.25 24.93
CA GLY A 10 15.40 2.89 24.78
C GLY A 10 15.09 2.59 23.32
N GLY A 11 14.92 1.31 22.99
CA GLY A 11 14.23 0.89 21.78
C GLY A 11 12.74 0.86 22.08
N GLU A 12 11.99 1.83 21.56
CA GLU A 12 10.54 1.75 21.54
C GLU A 12 10.14 0.50 20.72
N SER A 13 9.54 -0.47 21.40
CA SER A 13 8.89 -1.62 20.77
C SER A 13 7.70 -1.10 19.97
N ARG A 14 7.91 -0.80 18.69
CA ARG A 14 6.79 -0.54 17.78
C ARG A 14 6.05 -1.83 17.57
N ASN A 15 4.75 -1.81 17.84
CA ASN A 15 3.87 -2.95 17.67
C ASN A 15 3.81 -3.31 16.18
N GLU A 16 4.23 -4.52 15.81
CA GLU A 16 4.25 -4.99 14.42
C GLU A 16 2.88 -4.87 13.73
N LYS A 17 1.79 -4.99 14.50
CA LYS A 17 0.43 -4.82 13.96
C LYS A 17 0.15 -3.38 13.52
N THR A 18 0.64 -2.39 14.27
CA THR A 18 0.45 -0.97 13.90
C THR A 18 1.26 -0.61 12.66
N GLU A 19 2.47 -1.16 12.52
CA GLU A 19 3.32 -0.96 11.34
C GLU A 19 2.70 -1.57 10.07
N GLN A 20 2.05 -2.74 10.15
CA GLN A 20 1.34 -3.32 9.00
C GLN A 20 0.13 -2.49 8.52
N VAL A 21 -0.44 -1.65 9.38
CA VAL A 21 -1.58 -0.78 9.03
C VAL A 21 -1.09 0.48 8.32
N SER A 22 -0.09 1.17 8.87
CA SER A 22 0.40 2.43 8.30
C SER A 22 1.46 2.24 7.22
N HIS A 23 2.28 1.19 7.30
CA HIS A 23 3.39 0.89 6.38
C HIS A 23 3.39 -0.58 5.94
N PRO A 24 2.40 -1.01 5.12
CA PRO A 24 2.34 -2.41 4.70
C PRO A 24 3.58 -2.81 3.88
N SER A 25 4.20 -3.94 4.24
CA SER A 25 5.49 -4.37 3.67
C SER A 25 5.48 -4.57 2.16
N HIS A 26 4.34 -4.94 1.58
CA HIS A 26 4.16 -5.13 0.13
C HIS A 26 4.21 -3.81 -0.69
N TYR A 27 4.36 -2.67 -0.01
CA TYR A 27 4.58 -1.36 -0.61
C TYR A 27 5.97 -0.77 -0.30
N ALA A 28 6.79 -1.40 0.56
CA ALA A 28 8.08 -0.87 0.98
C ALA A 28 9.02 -0.59 -0.21
N TRP A 29 8.92 -1.39 -1.27
CA TRP A 29 9.71 -1.23 -2.49
C TRP A 29 9.55 0.15 -3.16
N LEU A 30 8.40 0.83 -2.99
CA LEU A 30 8.18 2.14 -3.59
C LEU A 30 8.95 3.23 -2.85
N LYS A 31 8.99 3.13 -1.51
CA LYS A 31 9.79 4.01 -0.67
C LYS A 31 11.28 3.84 -0.95
N ASP A 32 11.74 2.61 -1.13
CA ASP A 32 13.13 2.33 -1.49
C ASP A 32 13.48 2.82 -2.90
N LEU A 33 12.52 2.75 -3.84
CA LEU A 33 12.73 3.16 -5.22
C LEU A 33 12.76 4.68 -5.40
N CYS A 34 11.85 5.42 -4.76
CA CYS A 34 11.69 6.87 -5.00
C CYS A 34 11.31 7.71 -3.77
N GLY A 35 11.37 7.15 -2.56
CA GLY A 35 11.10 7.89 -1.32
C GLY A 35 9.62 8.19 -1.05
N VAL A 36 8.70 7.59 -1.81
CA VAL A 36 7.25 7.85 -1.71
C VAL A 36 6.53 6.67 -1.06
N GLU A 37 5.59 6.96 -0.14
CA GLU A 37 4.69 5.94 0.40
C GLU A 37 3.36 5.91 -0.38
N PRO A 38 2.75 4.75 -0.60
CA PRO A 38 1.47 4.68 -1.32
C PRO A 38 0.36 5.44 -0.62
N LEU A 39 0.42 5.59 0.72
CA LEU A 39 -0.55 6.40 1.46
C LEU A 39 -0.46 7.88 1.04
N ASP A 40 0.74 8.39 0.81
CA ASP A 40 0.94 9.76 0.33
C ASP A 40 0.32 9.94 -1.06
N ILE A 41 0.47 8.96 -1.95
CA ILE A 41 -0.17 8.97 -3.27
C ILE A 41 -1.70 8.91 -3.13
N CYS A 42 -2.22 7.97 -2.35
CA CYS A 42 -3.67 7.73 -2.23
C CYS A 42 -4.43 8.92 -1.63
N ARG A 43 -3.78 9.76 -0.80
CA ARG A 43 -4.38 10.98 -0.23
C ARG A 43 -4.70 12.05 -1.25
N HIS A 44 -4.06 12.01 -2.43
CA HIS A 44 -4.26 12.97 -3.51
C HIS A 44 -5.17 12.45 -4.63
N LEU A 45 -5.81 11.30 -4.41
CA LEU A 45 -6.61 10.61 -5.42
C LEU A 45 -8.04 10.42 -4.93
N ASP A 46 -8.97 10.41 -5.87
CA ASP A 46 -10.34 10.01 -5.63
C ASP A 46 -10.42 8.54 -5.21
N PHE A 47 -11.56 8.16 -4.64
CA PHE A 47 -11.75 6.82 -4.10
C PHE A 47 -11.41 5.72 -5.12
N ASN A 48 -11.89 5.85 -6.35
CA ASN A 48 -11.67 4.86 -7.39
C ASN A 48 -10.22 4.84 -7.90
N THR A 49 -9.66 6.01 -8.22
CA THR A 49 -8.29 6.12 -8.74
C THR A 49 -7.25 5.69 -7.69
N GLY A 50 -7.47 6.04 -6.41
CA GLY A 50 -6.66 5.56 -5.28
C GLY A 50 -6.72 4.04 -5.11
N ASN A 51 -7.91 3.43 -5.23
CA ASN A 51 -8.04 1.98 -5.20
C ASN A 51 -7.35 1.30 -6.39
N ALA A 52 -7.45 1.86 -7.59
CA ALA A 52 -6.78 1.33 -8.77
C ALA A 52 -5.26 1.31 -8.60
N ILE A 53 -4.66 2.45 -8.21
CA ILE A 53 -3.22 2.56 -7.94
C ILE A 53 -2.77 1.60 -6.84
N LYS A 54 -3.55 1.47 -5.76
CA LYS A 54 -3.28 0.50 -4.69
C LYS A 54 -3.10 -0.93 -5.21
N TYR A 55 -3.91 -1.38 -6.17
CA TYR A 55 -3.77 -2.70 -6.77
C TYR A 55 -2.63 -2.79 -7.78
N LEU A 56 -2.37 -1.73 -8.55
CA LEU A 56 -1.22 -1.68 -9.47
C LEU A 56 0.11 -1.82 -8.71
N LEU A 57 0.23 -1.17 -7.56
CA LEU A 57 1.41 -1.14 -6.71
C LEU A 57 1.55 -2.37 -5.79
N ARG A 58 0.53 -3.23 -5.70
CA ARG A 58 0.51 -4.43 -4.85
C ARG A 58 1.37 -5.53 -5.46
N LYS A 59 2.68 -5.34 -5.40
CA LYS A 59 3.68 -6.24 -5.94
C LYS A 59 3.86 -7.44 -5.01
N ASP A 60 3.89 -8.66 -5.55
CA ASP A 60 4.25 -9.90 -4.86
C ASP A 60 3.41 -10.31 -3.63
N LYS A 61 2.26 -9.67 -3.35
CA LYS A 61 1.37 -10.12 -2.27
C LYS A 61 0.62 -11.39 -2.66
N VAL A 62 1.13 -12.55 -2.26
CA VAL A 62 0.46 -13.84 -2.44
C VAL A 62 -0.34 -14.18 -1.18
N ASP A 63 -1.66 -14.31 -1.32
CA ASP A 63 -2.55 -14.78 -0.26
C ASP A 63 -3.15 -16.13 -0.69
N GLY A 64 -3.02 -17.17 0.16
CA GLY A 64 -3.59 -18.50 -0.08
C GLY A 64 -2.90 -19.32 -1.18
N ASN A 65 -3.66 -20.18 -1.88
CA ASN A 65 -3.14 -21.18 -2.83
C ASN A 65 -2.92 -20.65 -4.26
N LYS A 66 -2.85 -19.34 -4.47
CA LYS A 66 -2.71 -18.75 -5.82
C LYS A 66 -1.25 -18.62 -6.21
N THR A 67 -0.95 -18.84 -7.49
CA THR A 67 0.34 -18.47 -8.07
C THR A 67 0.51 -16.95 -8.09
N LYS A 68 1.77 -16.50 -8.15
CA LYS A 68 2.09 -15.06 -8.34
C LYS A 68 1.39 -14.48 -9.57
N THR A 69 1.32 -15.25 -10.66
CA THR A 69 0.69 -14.83 -11.92
C THR A 69 -0.82 -14.65 -11.75
N GLU A 70 -1.51 -15.63 -11.16
CA GLU A 70 -2.96 -15.52 -10.91
C GLU A 70 -3.29 -14.34 -10.01
N LYS A 71 -2.45 -14.10 -8.99
CA LYS A 71 -2.63 -12.99 -8.08
C LYS A 71 -2.38 -11.65 -8.76
N ARG A 72 -1.37 -11.55 -9.62
CA ARG A 72 -1.14 -10.35 -10.44
C ARG A 72 -2.31 -10.08 -11.39
N ILE A 73 -2.86 -11.12 -12.03
CA ILE A 73 -4.04 -10.99 -12.89
C ILE A 73 -5.25 -10.50 -12.09
N GLU A 74 -5.46 -11.01 -10.87
CA GLU A 74 -6.53 -10.55 -9.99
C GLU A 74 -6.38 -9.07 -9.63
N ASP A 75 -5.19 -8.64 -9.22
CA ASP A 75 -4.95 -7.24 -8.86
C ASP A 75 -5.12 -6.31 -10.07
N LEU A 76 -4.70 -6.73 -11.27
CA LEU A 76 -4.96 -6.00 -12.52
C LEU A 76 -6.47 -5.88 -12.84
N ARG A 77 -7.23 -6.98 -12.70
CA ARG A 77 -8.69 -6.95 -12.89
C ARG A 77 -9.39 -6.02 -11.89
N LYS A 78 -8.92 -6.00 -10.65
CA LYS A 78 -9.42 -5.06 -9.63
C LYS A 78 -9.10 -3.61 -9.99
N ALA A 79 -7.89 -3.33 -10.46
CA ALA A 79 -7.54 -1.99 -10.94
C ALA A 79 -8.46 -1.55 -12.09
N VAL A 80 -8.68 -2.41 -13.08
CA VAL A 80 -9.60 -2.15 -14.20
C VAL A 80 -11.02 -1.88 -13.71
N PHE A 81 -11.53 -2.67 -12.76
CA PHE A 81 -12.86 -2.45 -12.18
C PHE A 81 -13.02 -1.03 -11.63
N TYR A 82 -12.07 -0.56 -10.81
CA TYR A 82 -12.16 0.78 -10.23
C TYR A 82 -12.03 1.89 -11.28
N ILE A 83 -11.18 1.71 -12.29
CA ILE A 83 -11.09 2.68 -13.41
C ILE A 83 -12.40 2.74 -14.20
N GLN A 84 -13.02 1.59 -14.47
CA GLN A 84 -14.31 1.55 -15.15
C GLN A 84 -15.42 2.19 -14.32
N ASP A 85 -15.39 2.03 -13.00
CA ASP A 85 -16.35 2.65 -12.10
C ASP A 85 -16.21 4.18 -12.08
N GLU A 86 -14.97 4.69 -12.06
CA GLU A 86 -14.69 6.12 -12.18
C GLU A 86 -15.21 6.72 -13.48
N ILE A 87 -14.96 6.04 -14.61
CA ILE A 87 -15.47 6.47 -15.92
C ILE A 87 -17.00 6.55 -15.89
N LYS A 88 -17.68 5.52 -15.37
CA LYS A 88 -19.14 5.53 -15.26
C LYS A 88 -19.64 6.67 -14.38
N LEU A 89 -18.97 6.93 -13.25
CA LEU A 89 -19.32 8.02 -12.35
C LEU A 89 -19.28 9.36 -13.08
N LEU A 90 -18.22 9.62 -13.85
CA LEU A 90 -18.07 10.85 -14.64
C LEU A 90 -19.04 10.92 -15.82
N GLU A 91 -19.35 9.79 -16.46
CA GLU A 91 -20.35 9.72 -17.53
C GLU A 91 -21.78 10.01 -17.03
N HIS A 92 -22.08 9.66 -15.78
CA HIS A 92 -23.42 9.76 -15.19
C HIS A 92 -23.55 10.92 -14.18
N GLY A 93 -22.44 11.58 -13.83
CA GLY A 93 -22.35 12.48 -12.70
C GLY A 93 -21.34 13.60 -12.91
N THR A 94 -21.87 14.82 -12.74
CA THR A 94 -21.20 16.14 -12.75
C THR A 94 -20.99 16.74 -14.14
N THR A 95 -21.99 17.53 -14.53
CA THR A 95 -21.81 18.70 -15.40
C THR A 95 -20.77 19.61 -14.73
N ASP A 96 -19.69 19.93 -15.44
CA ASP A 96 -18.67 20.90 -15.00
C ASP A 96 -19.26 22.23 -14.49
#